data_AF-A0A813P1J7-F1
#
_entry.id   AF-A0A813P1J7-F1
#
_cell.length_a   1.000
_cell.length_b   1.000
_cell.length_c   1.000
_cell.angle_alpha   90.00
_cell.angle_beta   90.00
_cell.angle_gamma   90.00
#
_symmetry.space_group_name_H-M   'P 1'
#
loop_
_entity.id
_entity.type
_entity.pdbx_description
1 polymer ?
#
loop_
_entity_poly.entity_id
_entity_poly.type
_entity_poly.pdbx_seq_one_letter_code
_entity_poly.pdbx_strand_id
1 'polypeptide(L)'
;MEEIARRSSAESNSKFKQLSITEKDVLIIWDALAYTIRDEMSKKHGVLIPGFGTFTIVEQRLPIGNRKEILKLKPFFLLSDKFAQIHSLEFEKEHGNSTIPVHKINYAAISELTKRKYSRDVVENVLNEAFNALDHFVRTDSNIKIPFNGLGVFKILDVNPKPKRQVHFEFSSIMSNYLPVY
;
A
#
# COMPACT_ATOMS: atom_id res chain seq x y z
N MET A 1 9.25 7.74 6.27
CA MET A 1 7.88 7.95 6.80
C MET A 1 7.73 9.24 7.54
N GLU A 2 8.62 9.57 8.47
CA GLU A 2 8.55 10.84 9.23
C GLU A 2 8.45 12.06 8.31
N GLU A 3 9.25 12.11 7.25
CA GLU A 3 9.18 13.21 6.29
C GLU A 3 7.84 13.30 5.51
N ILE A 4 7.25 12.15 5.15
CA ILE A 4 5.91 12.09 4.54
C ILE A 4 4.85 12.56 5.54
N ALA A 5 4.96 12.14 6.80
CA ALA A 5 4.05 12.52 7.88
C ALA A 5 4.12 14.03 8.15
N ARG A 6 5.33 14.61 8.19
CA ARG A 6 5.56 16.05 8.31
C ARG A 6 4.87 16.84 7.21
N ARG A 7 5.12 16.49 5.94
CA ARG A 7 4.47 17.17 4.81
C ARG A 7 2.94 17.01 4.82
N SER A 8 2.45 15.80 5.06
CA SER A 8 1.00 15.52 5.11
C SER A 8 0.30 16.31 6.21
N SER A 9 0.91 16.40 7.40
CA SER A 9 0.37 17.19 8.52
C SER A 9 0.32 18.68 8.19
N ALA A 10 1.36 19.25 7.58
CA ALA A 10 1.42 20.66 7.18
C ALA A 10 0.33 21.02 6.16
N GLU A 11 0.18 20.21 5.11
CA GLU A 11 -0.85 20.42 4.08
C GLU A 11 -2.27 20.22 4.62
N SER A 12 -2.47 19.23 5.49
CA SER A 12 -3.77 18.97 6.12
C SER A 12 -4.19 20.12 7.04
N ASN A 13 -3.27 20.71 7.80
CA ASN A 13 -3.55 21.87 8.66
C ASN A 13 -3.88 23.13 7.86
N SER A 14 -3.28 23.30 6.67
CA SER A 14 -3.62 24.38 5.75
C SER A 14 -5.08 24.29 5.27
N LYS A 15 -5.54 23.08 4.96
CA LYS A 15 -6.92 22.81 4.51
C LYS A 15 -7.93 22.81 5.65
N PHE A 16 -7.61 22.19 6.78
CA PHE A 16 -8.45 22.11 7.96
C PHE A 16 -7.96 23.06 9.05
N LYS A 17 -8.19 24.35 8.86
CA LYS A 17 -7.73 25.43 9.76
C LYS A 17 -8.13 25.27 11.24
N GLN A 18 -9.08 24.39 11.57
CA GLN A 18 -9.57 24.14 12.93
C GLN A 18 -9.04 22.84 13.56
N LEU A 19 -8.40 21.95 12.81
CA LEU A 19 -7.87 20.68 13.30
C LEU A 19 -6.35 20.72 13.26
N SER A 20 -5.69 20.61 14.42
CA SER A 20 -4.24 20.47 14.50
C SER A 20 -3.83 19.01 14.30
N ILE A 21 -3.73 18.59 13.04
CA ILE A 21 -3.18 17.28 12.67
C ILE A 21 -1.67 17.32 12.90
N THR A 22 -1.17 16.45 13.78
CA THR A 22 0.26 16.30 14.05
C THR A 22 0.87 15.18 13.19
N GLU A 23 2.18 15.12 13.09
CA GLU A 23 2.90 14.02 12.44
C GLU A 23 2.54 12.65 13.03
N LYS A 24 2.38 12.60 14.36
CA LYS A 24 1.97 11.38 15.07
C LYS A 24 0.58 10.92 14.63
N ASP A 25 -0.32 11.86 14.36
CA ASP A 25 -1.67 11.54 13.90
C ASP A 25 -1.65 10.96 12.48
N VAL A 26 -0.78 11.46 11.60
CA VAL A 26 -0.56 10.88 10.27
C VAL A 26 -0.03 9.46 10.39
N LEU A 27 0.93 9.20 11.29
CA LEU A 27 1.45 7.84 11.53
C LEU A 27 0.37 6.89 12.04
N ILE A 28 -0.50 7.34 12.96
CA ILE A 28 -1.63 6.54 13.46
C ILE A 28 -2.60 6.19 12.32
N ILE A 29 -2.95 7.17 11.47
CA ILE A 29 -3.83 6.95 10.32
C ILE A 29 -3.17 6.00 9.30
N TRP A 30 -1.86 6.13 9.09
CA TRP A 30 -1.09 5.25 8.21
C TRP A 30 -1.04 3.81 8.72
N ASP A 31 -0.84 3.61 10.03
CA ASP A 31 -0.87 2.28 10.65
C ASP A 31 -2.28 1.67 10.57
N ALA A 32 -3.33 2.48 10.74
CA ALA A 32 -4.71 2.03 10.53
C ALA A 32 -4.98 1.63 9.07
N LEU A 33 -4.43 2.37 8.09
CA LEU A 33 -4.46 1.99 6.68
C LEU A 33 -3.79 0.62 6.45
N ALA A 34 -2.58 0.42 6.95
CA ALA A 34 -1.85 -0.85 6.81
C ALA A 34 -2.62 -2.02 7.45
N TYR A 35 -3.22 -1.79 8.63
CA TYR A 35 -4.11 -2.75 9.28
C TYR A 35 -5.32 -3.10 8.40
N THR A 36 -6.04 -2.10 7.88
CA THR A 36 -7.23 -2.31 7.04
C THR A 36 -6.90 -3.12 5.79
N ILE A 37 -5.77 -2.85 5.12
CA ILE A 37 -5.34 -3.61 3.95
C ILE A 37 -5.12 -5.07 4.31
N ARG A 38 -4.36 -5.34 5.39
CA ARG A 38 -4.10 -6.71 5.84
C ARG A 38 -5.38 -7.44 6.22
N ASP A 39 -6.27 -6.77 6.94
CA ASP A 39 -7.55 -7.34 7.37
C ASP A 39 -8.42 -7.73 6.18
N GLU A 40 -8.55 -6.87 5.16
CA GLU A 40 -9.27 -7.21 3.93
C GLU A 40 -8.62 -8.35 3.15
N MET A 41 -7.29 -8.37 3.04
CA MET A 41 -6.58 -9.49 2.40
C MET A 41 -6.82 -10.81 3.14
N SER A 42 -6.93 -10.79 4.48
CA SER A 42 -7.25 -12.00 5.24
C SER A 42 -8.63 -12.57 4.92
N LYS A 43 -9.56 -11.70 4.49
CA LYS A 43 -10.92 -12.05 4.06
C LYS A 43 -11.02 -12.42 2.57
N LYS A 44 -9.89 -12.60 1.88
CA LYS A 44 -9.83 -12.80 0.42
C LYS A 44 -10.37 -11.61 -0.39
N HIS A 45 -10.16 -10.39 0.08
CA HIS A 45 -10.46 -9.18 -0.67
C HIS A 45 -9.18 -8.41 -1.00
N GLY A 46 -9.12 -7.87 -2.22
CA GLY A 46 -8.10 -6.90 -2.60
C GLY A 46 -8.52 -5.49 -2.21
N VAL A 47 -7.53 -4.61 -1.99
CA VAL A 47 -7.74 -3.21 -1.66
C VAL A 47 -7.05 -2.33 -2.69
N LEU A 48 -7.84 -1.56 -3.43
CA LEU A 48 -7.40 -0.53 -4.36
C LEU A 48 -7.21 0.80 -3.61
N ILE A 49 -5.99 1.34 -3.69
CA ILE A 49 -5.66 2.70 -3.31
C ILE A 49 -5.58 3.54 -4.58
N PRO A 50 -6.56 4.44 -4.82
CA PRO A 50 -6.58 5.25 -6.05
C PRO A 50 -5.28 6.02 -6.26
N GLY A 51 -4.75 5.94 -7.48
CA GLY A 51 -3.52 6.65 -7.86
C GLY A 51 -2.21 6.03 -7.38
N PHE A 52 -2.24 5.02 -6.49
CA PHE A 52 -1.05 4.35 -5.97
C PHE A 52 -0.93 2.90 -6.47
N GLY A 53 -1.90 2.05 -6.15
CA GLY A 53 -1.85 0.64 -6.52
C GLY A 53 -2.89 -0.21 -5.80
N THR A 54 -2.85 -1.51 -6.04
CA THR A 54 -3.79 -2.50 -5.51
C THR A 54 -3.05 -3.55 -4.73
N PHE A 55 -3.45 -3.77 -3.49
CA PHE A 55 -3.04 -4.92 -2.69
C PHE A 55 -4.00 -6.06 -2.96
N THR A 56 -3.50 -7.24 -3.34
CA THR A 56 -4.33 -8.39 -3.70
C THR A 56 -3.63 -9.70 -3.35
N ILE A 57 -4.33 -10.80 -3.57
CA ILE A 57 -3.84 -12.16 -3.39
C ILE A 57 -3.86 -12.86 -4.73
N VAL A 58 -2.85 -13.69 -4.95
CA VAL A 58 -2.64 -14.39 -6.21
C VAL A 58 -2.48 -15.87 -5.96
N GLU A 59 -3.03 -16.66 -6.87
CA GLU A 59 -2.95 -18.11 -6.81
C GLU A 59 -1.69 -18.57 -7.54
N GLN A 60 -0.74 -19.12 -6.80
CA GLN A 60 0.46 -19.73 -7.34
C GLN A 60 0.30 -21.24 -7.33
N ARG A 61 0.32 -21.85 -8.52
CA ARG A 61 0.32 -23.31 -8.67
C ARG A 61 1.76 -23.82 -8.63
N LEU A 62 2.05 -24.68 -7.66
CA LEU A 62 3.36 -25.28 -7.45
C LEU A 62 3.32 -26.75 -7.87
N PRO A 63 4.10 -27.17 -8.87
CA PRO A 63 4.17 -28.57 -9.25
C PRO A 63 4.89 -29.37 -8.16
N ILE A 64 4.28 -30.47 -7.70
CA ILE A 64 4.87 -31.38 -6.70
C ILE A 64 5.22 -32.76 -7.29
N GLY A 65 5.24 -32.88 -8.62
CA GLY A 65 5.46 -34.13 -9.33
C GLY A 65 4.17 -34.93 -9.57
N ASN A 66 4.23 -35.98 -10.40
CA ASN A 66 3.09 -36.86 -10.72
C ASN A 66 1.80 -36.13 -11.15
N ARG A 67 1.92 -35.06 -11.96
CA ARG A 67 0.78 -34.21 -12.41
C ARG A 67 -0.05 -33.61 -11.27
N LYS A 68 0.49 -33.58 -10.04
CA LYS A 68 -0.14 -32.92 -8.89
C LYS A 68 0.43 -31.52 -8.74
N GLU A 69 -0.46 -30.58 -8.47
CA GLU A 69 -0.14 -29.19 -8.20
C GLU A 69 -0.72 -28.83 -6.83
N ILE A 70 0.03 -28.07 -6.04
CA ILE A 70 -0.48 -27.42 -4.83
C ILE A 70 -0.81 -25.98 -5.19
N LEU A 71 -1.99 -25.53 -4.80
CA LEU A 71 -2.37 -24.13 -4.92
C LEU A 71 -1.95 -23.38 -3.66
N LYS A 72 -1.10 -22.37 -3.82
CA LYS A 72 -0.62 -21.52 -2.73
C LYS A 72 -1.07 -20.08 -2.98
N LEU A 73 -1.70 -19.47 -1.98
CA LEU A 73 -1.99 -18.05 -2.01
C LEU A 73 -0.73 -17.26 -1.65
N LYS A 74 -0.42 -16.23 -2.44
CA LYS A 74 0.69 -15.31 -2.20
C LYS A 74 0.16 -13.88 -2.19
N PRO A 75 0.61 -13.01 -1.27
CA PRO A 75 0.22 -11.61 -1.31
C PRO A 75 0.96 -10.92 -2.47
N PHE A 76 0.27 -10.02 -3.14
CA PHE A 76 0.80 -9.30 -4.30
C PHE A 76 0.39 -7.83 -4.27
N PHE A 77 1.26 -6.97 -4.78
CA PHE A 77 0.99 -5.55 -4.92
C PHE A 77 1.13 -5.18 -6.40
N LEU A 78 0.02 -4.77 -6.98
CA LEU A 78 -0.04 -4.26 -8.34
C LEU A 78 0.13 -2.75 -8.30
N LEU A 79 1.24 -2.24 -8.83
CA LEU A 79 1.47 -0.81 -8.97
C LEU A 79 0.48 -0.22 -9.99
N SER A 80 -0.01 1.00 -9.74
CA SER A 80 -0.80 1.72 -10.73
C SER A 80 0.04 2.03 -11.98
N ASP A 81 -0.46 1.67 -13.17
CA ASP A 81 0.20 2.02 -14.44
C ASP A 81 0.46 3.52 -14.57
N LYS A 82 -0.48 4.36 -14.11
CA LYS A 82 -0.34 5.81 -14.13
C LYS A 82 0.84 6.26 -13.25
N PHE A 83 0.93 5.74 -12.04
CA PHE A 83 2.03 6.05 -11.13
C PHE A 83 3.37 5.59 -11.71
N ALA A 84 3.40 4.38 -12.27
CA ALA A 84 4.59 3.84 -12.90
C ALA A 84 5.07 4.67 -14.09
N GLN A 85 4.14 5.10 -14.96
CA GLN A 85 4.45 5.90 -16.13
C GLN A 85 4.98 7.29 -15.76
N ILE A 86 4.34 7.98 -14.82
CA ILE A 86 4.75 9.33 -14.37
C ILE A 86 6.20 9.32 -13.87
N HIS A 87 6.61 8.25 -13.17
CA HIS A 87 7.92 8.16 -12.53
C HIS A 87 8.92 7.28 -13.29
N SER A 88 8.57 6.81 -14.50
CA SER A 88 9.39 5.91 -15.33
C SER A 88 9.85 4.63 -14.60
N LEU A 89 8.95 4.03 -13.83
CA LEU A 89 9.21 2.88 -12.97
C LEU A 89 9.00 1.56 -13.71
N GLU A 90 9.91 0.62 -13.49
CA GLU A 90 9.74 -0.79 -13.86
C GLU A 90 9.17 -1.55 -12.65
N PHE A 91 8.15 -2.36 -12.86
CA PHE A 91 7.53 -3.16 -11.81
C PHE A 91 7.12 -4.53 -12.36
N GLU A 92 7.04 -5.52 -11.48
CA GLU A 92 6.58 -6.85 -11.83
C GLU A 92 5.11 -6.78 -12.24
N LYS A 93 4.83 -7.09 -13.50
CA LYS A 93 3.46 -7.31 -13.97
C LYS A 93 3.09 -8.75 -13.69
N GLU A 94 2.02 -8.93 -12.94
CA GLU A 94 1.53 -10.27 -12.68
C GLU A 94 0.85 -10.85 -13.92
N HIS A 95 1.01 -12.16 -14.12
CA HIS A 95 0.36 -12.94 -15.16
C HIS A 95 -0.62 -13.98 -14.57
N GLY A 96 -0.95 -13.86 -13.28
CA GLY A 96 -1.83 -14.78 -12.57
C GLY A 96 -3.30 -14.43 -12.74
N ASN A 97 -4.13 -15.46 -12.95
CA ASN A 97 -5.58 -15.34 -12.94
C ASN A 97 -6.07 -15.37 -11.49
N SER A 98 -6.22 -14.21 -10.85
CA SER A 98 -6.89 -14.13 -9.55
C SER A 98 -8.28 -13.51 -9.74
N THR A 99 -9.32 -14.25 -9.36
CA THR A 99 -10.72 -13.76 -9.34
C THR A 99 -11.05 -13.14 -7.97
N ILE A 100 -10.04 -12.56 -7.30
CA ILE A 100 -10.21 -11.96 -5.99
C ILE A 100 -10.97 -10.64 -6.16
N PRO A 101 -12.10 -10.45 -5.47
CA PRO A 101 -12.82 -9.18 -5.53
C PRO A 101 -11.97 -8.06 -4.95
N VAL A 102 -11.91 -6.93 -5.65
CA VAL A 102 -11.13 -5.76 -5.24
C VAL A 102 -12.08 -4.62 -4.89
N HIS A 103 -11.92 -4.08 -3.67
CA HIS A 103 -12.67 -2.92 -3.21
C HIS A 103 -11.76 -1.69 -3.10
N LYS A 104 -12.32 -0.50 -3.29
CA LYS A 104 -11.59 0.73 -2.96
C LYS A 104 -11.40 0.83 -1.46
N ILE A 105 -10.31 1.48 -1.04
CA ILE A 105 -10.05 1.75 0.36
C ILE A 105 -11.26 2.39 1.06
N ASN A 106 -11.63 1.84 2.22
CA ASN A 106 -12.76 2.34 3.00
C ASN A 106 -12.26 3.30 4.11
N TYR A 107 -12.30 4.60 3.83
CA TYR A 107 -11.89 5.63 4.77
C TYR A 107 -12.76 5.69 6.05
N ALA A 108 -14.02 5.24 5.98
CA ALA A 108 -14.88 5.18 7.16
C ALA A 108 -14.39 4.11 8.14
N ALA A 109 -13.98 2.94 7.64
CA ALA A 109 -13.40 1.88 8.48
C ALA A 109 -12.10 2.35 9.17
N ILE A 110 -11.26 3.10 8.46
CA ILE A 110 -10.04 3.69 9.05
C ILE A 110 -10.39 4.72 10.14
N SER A 111 -11.38 5.58 9.91
CA SER A 111 -11.89 6.52 10.92
C SER A 111 -12.34 5.80 12.20
N GLU A 112 -13.03 4.66 12.07
CA GLU A 112 -13.44 3.84 13.21
C GLU A 112 -12.26 3.25 13.98
N LEU A 113 -11.22 2.76 13.29
CA LEU A 113 -9.98 2.27 13.92
C LEU A 113 -9.24 3.36 14.70
N THR A 114 -9.37 4.62 14.29
CA THR A 114 -8.83 5.78 15.04
C THR A 114 -9.73 6.24 16.19
N LYS A 115 -10.64 5.37 16.67
CA LYS A 115 -11.62 5.66 17.73
C LYS A 115 -12.50 6.87 17.41
N ARG A 116 -12.75 7.13 16.12
CA ARG A 116 -13.48 8.30 15.61
C ARG A 116 -12.91 9.64 16.06
N LYS A 117 -11.60 9.69 16.38
CA LYS A 117 -10.89 10.97 16.60
C LYS A 117 -10.90 11.83 15.33
N TYR A 118 -10.88 11.20 14.17
CA TYR A 118 -10.93 11.84 12.86
C TYR A 118 -12.16 11.43 12.09
N SER A 119 -12.80 12.38 11.40
CA SER A 119 -13.87 12.06 10.45
C SER A 119 -13.31 11.34 9.22
N ARG A 120 -14.20 10.66 8.48
CA ARG A 120 -13.87 10.03 7.19
C ARG A 120 -13.17 10.98 6.23
N ASP A 121 -13.62 12.23 6.14
CA ASP A 121 -13.06 13.22 5.21
C ASP A 121 -11.65 13.70 5.63
N VAL A 122 -11.41 13.82 6.94
CA VAL A 122 -10.07 14.13 7.47
C VAL A 122 -9.11 12.99 7.18
N VAL A 123 -9.53 11.75 7.40
CA VAL A 123 -8.73 10.55 7.09
C VAL A 123 -8.41 10.48 5.60
N GLU A 124 -9.41 10.66 4.74
CA GLU A 124 -9.23 10.67 3.28
C GLU A 124 -8.20 11.73 2.86
N ASN A 125 -8.33 12.97 3.36
CA ASN A 125 -7.39 14.03 3.02
C ASN A 125 -5.98 13.75 3.53
N VAL A 126 -5.82 13.30 4.79
CA VAL A 126 -4.49 12.97 5.34
C VAL A 126 -3.79 11.91 4.48
N LEU A 127 -4.51 10.85 4.10
CA LEU A 127 -3.97 9.80 3.26
C LEU A 127 -3.66 10.29 1.85
N ASN A 128 -4.53 11.09 1.25
CA ASN A 128 -4.28 11.69 -0.05
C ASN A 128 -3.02 12.58 -0.03
N GLU A 129 -2.83 13.40 1.02
CA GLU A 129 -1.63 14.20 1.16
C GLU A 129 -0.38 13.35 1.43
N ALA A 130 -0.49 12.24 2.16
CA ALA A 130 0.62 11.31 2.34
C ALA A 130 1.04 10.67 1.01
N PHE A 131 0.09 10.28 0.14
CA PHE A 131 0.39 9.76 -1.19
C PHE A 131 0.89 10.84 -2.15
N ASN A 132 0.42 12.08 -2.05
CA ASN A 132 0.96 13.21 -2.81
C ASN A 132 2.40 13.53 -2.41
N ALA A 133 2.69 13.51 -1.10
CA ALA A 133 4.04 13.67 -0.59
C ALA A 133 4.94 12.54 -1.12
N LEU A 134 4.44 11.29 -1.15
CA LEU A 134 5.15 10.17 -1.79
C LEU A 134 5.45 10.45 -3.27
N ASP A 135 4.47 10.89 -4.08
CA ASP A 135 4.70 11.27 -5.48
C ASP A 135 5.86 12.25 -5.64
N HIS A 136 5.93 13.26 -4.76
CA HIS A 136 7.04 14.21 -4.74
C HIS A 136 8.37 13.54 -4.41
N PHE A 137 8.43 12.71 -3.36
CA PHE A 137 9.67 12.01 -2.98
C PHE A 137 10.18 11.09 -4.09
N VAL A 138 9.30 10.41 -4.83
CA VAL A 138 9.73 9.58 -5.98
C VAL A 138 10.45 10.40 -7.04
N ARG A 139 10.18 11.70 -7.18
CA ARG A 139 10.88 12.55 -8.16
C ARG A 139 12.25 13.01 -7.68
N THR A 140 12.42 13.19 -6.37
CA THR A 140 13.62 13.80 -5.79
C THR A 140 14.63 12.78 -5.28
N ASP A 141 14.16 11.64 -4.80
CA ASP A 141 15.01 10.63 -4.16
C ASP A 141 15.19 9.39 -5.05
N SER A 142 16.42 8.86 -5.04
CA SER A 142 16.79 7.63 -5.74
C SER A 142 16.28 6.36 -5.07
N ASN A 143 16.23 6.36 -3.73
CA ASN A 143 15.91 5.17 -2.95
C ASN A 143 14.84 5.50 -1.90
N ILE A 144 13.69 4.85 -2.02
CA ILE A 144 12.55 5.09 -1.13
C ILE A 144 12.19 3.80 -0.42
N LYS A 145 11.97 3.92 0.89
CA LYS A 145 11.49 2.82 1.75
C LYS A 145 10.36 3.33 2.62
N ILE A 146 9.18 2.77 2.42
CA ILE A 146 7.94 3.17 3.08
C ILE A 146 7.34 1.94 3.76
N PRO A 147 7.55 1.79 5.08
CA PRO A 147 6.91 0.73 5.84
C PRO A 147 5.40 0.90 5.90
N PHE A 148 4.70 -0.22 5.77
CA PHE A 148 3.31 -0.44 6.12
C PHE A 148 3.30 -1.44 7.26
N ASN A 149 3.06 -0.98 8.48
CA ASN A 149 3.27 -1.77 9.68
C ASN A 149 2.48 -3.10 9.65
N GLY A 150 3.18 -4.21 9.82
CA GLY A 150 2.61 -5.55 9.76
C GLY A 150 2.07 -6.00 8.41
N LEU A 151 2.30 -5.23 7.33
CA LEU A 151 1.96 -5.60 5.95
C LEU A 151 3.23 -5.81 5.11
N GLY A 152 4.18 -4.88 5.18
CA GLY A 152 5.43 -4.95 4.41
C GLY A 152 6.09 -3.59 4.20
N VAL A 153 6.93 -3.48 3.18
CA VAL A 153 7.66 -2.26 2.84
C VAL A 153 7.56 -2.00 1.34
N PHE A 154 7.05 -0.83 0.97
CA PHE A 154 7.13 -0.33 -0.40
C PHE A 154 8.53 0.22 -0.67
N LYS A 155 9.17 -0.25 -1.75
CA LYS A 155 10.53 0.11 -2.10
C LYS A 155 10.64 0.57 -3.54
N ILE A 156 11.38 1.64 -3.73
CA ILE A 156 11.90 2.06 -5.03
C ILE A 156 13.41 2.00 -4.94
N LEU A 157 14.04 1.24 -5.83
CA LEU A 157 15.48 1.08 -5.89
C LEU A 157 16.00 1.52 -7.26
N ASP A 158 17.12 2.24 -7.25
CA ASP A 158 17.96 2.40 -8.43
C ASP A 158 18.62 1.06 -8.75
N VAL A 159 18.54 0.64 -10.01
CA VAL A 159 19.19 -0.58 -10.48
C VAL A 159 20.25 -0.21 -11.51
N ASN A 160 21.52 -0.19 -11.12
CA ASN A 160 22.64 -0.06 -12.06
C ASN A 160 22.92 -1.45 -12.67
N PRO A 161 23.01 -1.64 -14.02
CA PRO A 161 23.10 -0.67 -15.12
C PRO A 161 21.79 -0.36 -15.84
N LYS A 162 20.63 -0.70 -15.27
CA LYS A 162 19.34 -0.43 -15.92
C LYS A 162 19.03 1.08 -15.88
N PRO A 163 18.50 1.65 -16.97
CA PRO A 163 18.12 3.07 -17.01
C PRO A 163 16.84 3.37 -16.22
N LYS A 164 16.16 2.37 -15.65
CA LYS A 164 14.86 2.51 -14.99
C LYS A 164 14.91 1.96 -13.56
N ARG A 165 14.28 2.72 -12.66
CA ARG A 165 14.14 2.36 -11.24
C ARG A 165 13.14 1.23 -11.09
N GLN A 166 13.44 0.30 -10.21
CA GLN A 166 12.57 -0.84 -9.94
C GLN A 166 11.73 -0.62 -8.69
N VAL A 167 10.46 -0.97 -8.80
CA VAL A 167 9.51 -0.91 -7.70
C VAL A 167 9.05 -2.30 -7.33
N HIS A 168 9.08 -2.56 -6.03
CA HIS A 168 8.51 -3.75 -5.45
C HIS A 168 7.92 -3.43 -4.09
N PHE A 169 6.89 -4.18 -3.73
CA PHE A 169 6.40 -4.24 -2.37
C PHE A 169 6.91 -5.54 -1.74
N GLU A 170 7.75 -5.41 -0.72
CA GLU A 170 8.22 -6.55 0.05
C GLU A 170 7.23 -6.82 1.18
N PHE A 171 6.36 -7.80 0.98
CA PHE A 171 5.44 -8.23 2.03
C PHE A 171 6.20 -8.85 3.20
N SER A 172 5.74 -8.55 4.41
CA SER A 172 6.30 -9.16 5.62
C SER A 172 6.03 -10.66 5.65
N SER A 173 6.97 -11.44 6.19
CA SER A 173 6.83 -12.90 6.34
C SER A 173 5.57 -13.28 7.13
N ILE A 174 5.12 -12.43 8.05
CA ILE A 174 3.89 -12.67 8.84
C ILE A 174 2.63 -12.70 7.98
N MET A 175 2.64 -12.15 6.76
CA MET A 175 1.49 -12.16 5.86
C MET A 175 1.03 -13.58 5.54
N SER A 176 1.93 -14.58 5.53
CA SER A 176 1.54 -15.98 5.34
C SER A 176 0.55 -16.48 6.39
N ASN A 177 0.56 -15.91 7.59
CA ASN A 177 -0.33 -16.29 8.69
C ASN A 177 -1.73 -15.67 8.55
N TYR A 178 -1.84 -14.58 7.79
CA TYR A 178 -3.11 -13.89 7.55
C TYR A 178 -3.77 -14.36 6.26
N LEU A 179 -3.02 -15.00 5.37
CA LEU A 179 -3.60 -15.53 4.15
C LEU A 179 -4.41 -16.80 4.43
N PRO A 180 -5.60 -16.92 3.84
CA PRO A 180 -6.43 -18.10 4.02
C PRO A 180 -5.75 -19.34 3.43
N VAL A 181 -5.87 -20.46 4.14
CA VAL A 181 -5.32 -21.76 3.74
C VAL A 181 -6.39 -22.55 2.95
N TYR A 182 -5.94 -23.37 1.99
CA TYR A 182 -6.77 -24.34 1.26
C TYR A 182 -6.71 -25.73 1.91
#